data_AF-A0A5E7M2N2-F1
#
_entry.id   AF-A0A5E7M2N2-F1
#
_cell.length_a   1.000
_cell.length_b   1.000
_cell.length_c   1.000
_cell.angle_alpha   90.00
_cell.angle_beta   90.00
_cell.angle_gamma   90.00
#
_symmetry.space_group_name_H-M   'P 1'
#
loop_
_entity.id
_entity.type
_entity.pdbx_description
1 polymer ?
#
loop_
_entity_poly.entity_id
_entity_poly.type
_entity_poly.pdbx_seq_one_letter_code
_entity_poly.pdbx_strand_id
1 'polypeptide(L)'
;MKTAMIIVALLGFSSVVAAQDGSAKTQQVEQYRYGTHLDVAKVISEDPVPDVCAVVPTHMTYQDSQGKRHVLAYNVMGRCSQG
;
A
#
# COMPACT_ATOMS: atom_id res chain seq x y z
N MET A 1 -9.10 -6.30 -63.03
CA MET A 1 -10.09 -5.43 -62.36
C MET A 1 -11.31 -6.27 -62.04
N LYS A 2 -11.45 -6.71 -60.77
CA LYS A 2 -12.48 -7.57 -60.15
C LYS A 2 -11.76 -8.11 -58.90
N THR A 3 -12.04 -7.74 -57.68
CA THR A 3 -13.34 -7.75 -56.99
C THR A 3 -13.31 -6.76 -55.82
N ALA A 4 -14.40 -6.02 -55.65
CA ALA A 4 -14.70 -5.33 -54.41
C ALA A 4 -15.30 -6.35 -53.43
N MET A 5 -14.73 -6.48 -52.24
CA MET A 5 -15.33 -7.18 -51.10
C MET A 5 -15.16 -6.29 -49.87
N ILE A 6 -16.28 -5.76 -49.42
CA ILE A 6 -16.47 -5.02 -48.18
C ILE A 6 -16.35 -6.02 -47.02
N ILE A 7 -15.50 -5.74 -46.03
CA ILE A 7 -15.58 -6.39 -44.71
C ILE A 7 -15.59 -5.29 -43.65
N VAL A 8 -16.80 -5.04 -43.14
CA VAL A 8 -17.05 -4.27 -41.92
C VAL A 8 -16.51 -5.10 -40.75
N ALA A 9 -15.41 -4.66 -40.15
CA ALA A 9 -14.93 -5.20 -38.89
C ALA A 9 -15.29 -4.22 -37.77
N LEU A 10 -16.44 -4.46 -37.11
CA LEU A 10 -16.71 -3.89 -35.79
C LEU A 10 -15.66 -4.46 -34.83
N LEU A 11 -14.59 -3.70 -34.59
CA LEU A 11 -13.71 -3.97 -33.46
C LEU A 11 -14.39 -3.38 -32.22
N GLY A 12 -15.09 -4.27 -31.51
CA GLY A 12 -15.72 -3.98 -30.25
C GLY A 12 -14.71 -3.47 -29.23
N PHE A 13 -14.95 -2.28 -28.69
CA PHE A 13 -14.27 -1.79 -27.51
C PHE A 13 -14.83 -2.52 -26.30
N SER A 14 -14.30 -3.71 -26.01
CA SER A 14 -14.51 -4.33 -24.70
C SER A 14 -13.68 -3.55 -23.69
N SER A 15 -14.30 -2.61 -22.97
CA SER A 15 -13.74 -2.03 -21.76
C SER A 15 -13.61 -3.12 -20.72
N VAL A 16 -12.40 -3.66 -20.55
CA VAL A 16 -12.06 -4.52 -19.41
C VAL A 16 -12.12 -3.64 -18.16
N VAL A 17 -13.19 -3.78 -17.39
CA VAL A 17 -13.23 -3.31 -16.01
C VAL A 17 -12.54 -4.38 -15.17
N ALA A 18 -11.31 -4.12 -14.78
CA ALA A 18 -10.64 -4.90 -13.73
C ALA A 18 -11.31 -4.57 -12.40
N ALA A 19 -12.23 -5.43 -11.95
CA ALA A 19 -12.67 -5.45 -10.57
C ALA A 19 -11.46 -5.85 -9.72
N GLN A 20 -10.96 -4.90 -8.92
CA GLN A 20 -9.89 -5.16 -7.98
C GLN A 20 -10.52 -5.97 -6.83
N ASP A 21 -10.36 -7.29 -6.90
CA ASP A 21 -10.72 -8.19 -5.81
C ASP A 21 -10.02 -7.70 -4.54
N GLY A 22 -10.84 -7.24 -3.59
CA GLY A 22 -10.46 -6.99 -2.21
C GLY A 22 -10.17 -8.31 -1.49
N SER A 23 -9.23 -9.09 -2.02
CA SER A 23 -8.58 -10.13 -1.23
C SER A 23 -7.91 -9.41 -0.07
N ALA A 24 -8.49 -9.56 1.12
CA ALA A 24 -7.84 -9.25 2.38
C ALA A 24 -6.67 -10.22 2.53
N LYS A 25 -5.61 -9.99 1.73
CA LYS A 25 -4.32 -10.62 1.89
C LYS A 25 -3.88 -10.18 3.28
N THR A 26 -3.81 -11.13 4.21
CA THR A 26 -3.28 -10.89 5.55
C THR A 26 -1.96 -10.14 5.39
N GLN A 27 -1.99 -8.85 5.67
CA GLN A 27 -0.87 -7.99 5.38
C GLN A 27 0.18 -8.29 6.44
N GLN A 28 1.22 -9.01 6.03
CA GLN A 28 2.27 -9.43 6.93
C GLN A 28 2.93 -8.17 7.52
N VAL A 29 3.05 -8.14 8.85
CA VAL A 29 3.71 -7.04 9.54
C VAL A 29 5.21 -7.17 9.32
N GLU A 30 5.81 -6.13 8.73
CA GLU A 30 7.22 -6.04 8.43
C GLU A 30 7.94 -5.34 9.59
N GLN A 31 9.03 -5.93 10.10
CA GLN A 31 9.78 -5.31 11.19
C GLN A 31 10.83 -4.35 10.63
N TYR A 32 10.74 -3.08 10.99
CA TYR A 32 11.73 -2.08 10.60
C TYR A 32 13.10 -2.39 11.24
N ARG A 33 14.15 -2.25 10.43
CA ARG A 33 15.54 -2.27 10.88
C ARG A 33 16.15 -0.92 10.55
N TYR A 34 16.90 -0.37 11.50
CA TYR A 34 17.53 0.93 11.30
C TYR A 34 18.43 0.92 10.05
N GLY A 35 18.23 1.92 9.19
CA GLY A 35 18.93 2.02 7.90
C GLY A 35 18.26 1.29 6.74
N THR A 36 17.15 0.57 6.95
CA THR A 36 16.35 0.02 5.84
C THR A 36 15.77 1.16 5.01
N HIS A 37 16.03 1.12 3.70
CA HIS A 37 15.40 2.02 2.74
C HIS A 37 13.98 1.54 2.42
N LEU A 38 12.98 2.33 2.78
CA LEU A 38 11.58 2.05 2.51
C LEU A 38 11.13 2.85 1.28
N ASP A 39 10.43 2.20 0.36
CA ASP A 39 9.74 2.88 -0.73
C ASP A 39 8.37 3.35 -0.23
N VAL A 40 8.31 4.52 0.40
CA VAL A 40 7.07 5.09 0.93
C VAL A 40 6.55 6.16 -0.02
N ALA A 41 5.49 5.84 -0.76
CA ALA A 41 4.80 6.83 -1.59
C ALA A 41 3.74 7.60 -0.80
N LYS A 42 3.02 6.93 0.11
CA LYS A 42 1.98 7.57 0.95
C LYS A 42 1.80 6.87 2.29
N VAL A 43 1.79 7.64 3.38
CA VAL A 43 1.37 7.13 4.70
C VAL A 43 -0.16 7.09 4.76
N ILE A 44 -0.70 5.94 5.17
CA ILE A 44 -2.15 5.70 5.28
C ILE A 44 -2.62 5.92 6.71
N SER A 45 -1.92 5.35 7.68
CA SER A 45 -2.25 5.47 9.10
C SER A 45 -1.05 5.14 9.98
N GLU A 46 -1.06 5.67 11.19
CA GLU A 46 -0.05 5.40 12.22
C GLU A 46 -0.77 5.13 13.54
N ASP A 47 -0.27 4.17 14.30
CA ASP A 47 -0.75 3.89 15.65
C ASP A 47 -0.37 5.05 16.58
N PRO A 48 -1.26 5.45 17.51
CA PRO A 48 -0.98 6.55 18.43
C PRO A 48 0.17 6.17 19.38
N VAL A 49 1.03 7.15 19.68
CA VAL A 49 2.12 6.95 20.63
C VAL A 49 1.55 6.82 22.06
N PRO A 50 1.80 5.70 22.78
CA PRO A 50 1.26 5.49 24.11
C PRO A 50 1.89 6.44 25.14
N ASP A 51 1.17 6.73 26.21
CA ASP A 51 1.59 7.62 27.31
C ASP A 51 2.37 6.83 28.37
N VAL A 52 3.59 6.41 28.02
CA VAL A 52 4.48 5.60 28.86
C VAL A 52 5.93 6.06 28.74
N CYS A 53 6.69 6.01 29.83
CA CYS A 53 8.12 6.38 29.86
C CYS A 53 9.03 5.24 29.36
N ALA A 54 8.74 4.67 28.19
CA ALA A 54 9.50 3.55 27.64
C ALA A 54 9.49 3.54 26.12
N VAL A 55 10.47 2.83 25.55
CA VAL A 55 10.46 2.48 24.13
C VAL A 55 9.48 1.34 23.91
N VAL A 56 8.52 1.52 23.02
CA VAL A 56 7.43 0.59 22.75
C VAL A 56 7.26 0.34 21.24
N PRO A 57 6.83 -0.86 20.83
CA PRO A 57 6.49 -1.13 19.45
C PRO A 57 5.20 -0.39 19.05
N THR A 58 5.18 0.11 17.82
CA THR A 58 4.05 0.77 17.16
C THR A 58 3.98 0.34 15.69
N HIS A 59 2.87 0.62 15.01
CA HIS A 59 2.71 0.30 13.59
C HIS A 59 2.42 1.54 12.74
N MET A 60 2.90 1.49 11.49
CA MET A 60 2.52 2.40 10.42
C MET A 60 2.05 1.60 9.22
N THR A 61 0.91 1.97 8.65
CA THR A 61 0.47 1.48 7.35
C THR A 61 0.83 2.49 6.28
N TYR A 62 1.52 2.06 5.24
CA TYR A 62 1.89 2.90 4.10
C TYR A 62 1.62 2.20 2.77
N GLN A 63 1.59 2.99 1.70
CA GLN A 63 1.53 2.55 0.31
C GLN A 63 2.86 2.85 -0.38
N ASP A 64 3.39 1.88 -1.12
CA ASP A 64 4.62 2.00 -1.91
C ASP A 64 4.39 2.65 -3.28
N SER A 65 5.46 2.86 -4.07
CA SER A 65 5.35 3.48 -5.40
C SER A 65 4.60 2.62 -6.41
N GLN A 66 4.39 1.33 -6.12
CA GLN A 66 3.64 0.38 -6.94
C GLN A 66 2.17 0.28 -6.53
N GLY A 67 1.75 1.05 -5.52
CA GLY A 67 0.38 1.06 -5.01
C GLY A 67 0.07 -0.05 -4.01
N LYS A 68 1.06 -0.86 -3.60
CA LYS A 68 0.88 -1.94 -2.63
C LYS A 68 0.93 -1.39 -1.21
N ARG A 69 0.09 -1.94 -0.32
CA ARG A 69 0.07 -1.58 1.10
C ARG A 69 1.00 -2.46 1.91
N HIS A 70 1.65 -1.84 2.90
CA HIS A 70 2.56 -2.46 3.85
C HIS A 70 2.18 -2.04 5.28
N VAL A 71 2.33 -2.95 6.24
CA VAL A 71 2.26 -2.62 7.68
C VAL A 71 3.66 -2.77 8.25
N LEU A 72 4.22 -1.68 8.75
CA LEU A 72 5.56 -1.61 9.32
C LEU A 72 5.46 -1.53 10.84
N ALA A 73 6.09 -2.46 11.56
CA ALA A 73 6.32 -2.37 12.98
C ALA A 73 7.67 -1.69 13.26
N TYR A 74 7.67 -0.67 14.11
CA TYR A 74 8.87 0.05 14.54
C TYR A 74 8.74 0.48 16.00
N ASN A 75 9.83 0.90 16.62
CA ASN A 75 9.84 1.31 18.02
C ASN A 75 9.83 2.83 18.15
N VAL A 76 9.03 3.35 19.08
CA VAL A 76 8.96 4.78 19.42
C VAL A 76 9.16 4.98 20.91
N MET A 77 9.67 6.14 21.32
CA MET A 77 9.60 6.56 22.71
C MET A 77 8.15 6.96 23.01
N GLY A 78 7.56 6.36 24.04
CA GLY A 78 6.23 6.76 24.50
C GLY A 78 6.21 8.24 24.92
N ARG A 79 5.02 8.84 24.90
CA ARG A 79 4.84 10.19 25.39
C ARG A 79 5.05 10.14 26.90
N CYS A 80 5.93 10.99 27.39
CA CYS A 80 6.04 11.28 28.80
C CYS A 80 6.53 12.72 28.95
N SER A 81 5.78 13.56 29.65
CA SER A 81 6.34 14.82 30.13
C SER A 81 7.23 14.50 31.32
N GLN A 82 8.55 14.63 31.14
CA GLN A 82 9.46 14.76 32.26
C GLN A 82 9.16 16.13 32.87
N GLY A 83 8.27 16.15 33.87
CA GLY A 83 7.95 17.36 34.64
C GLY A 83 9.15 17.81 35.45
#